data_AF-A0A1X3CYN0-F1
#
_entry.id   AF-A0A1X3CYN0-F1
#
_cell.length_a   1.000
_cell.length_b   1.000
_cell.length_c   1.000
_cell.angle_alpha   90.00
_cell.angle_beta   90.00
_cell.angle_gamma   90.00
#
_symmetry.space_group_name_H-M   'P 1'
#
loop_
_entity.id
_entity.type
_entity.pdbx_description
1 polymer ?
#
loop_
_entity_poly.entity_id
_entity_poly.type
_entity_poly.pdbx_seq_one_letter_code
_entity_poly.pdbx_strand_id
1 'polypeptide(L)'
;MKEKIEPYIMWGIIAFSALIFVVTPAHPANPSDFALEQFIDNYLFGNGYYHPEAYPLAAKATNSVSTILAFFCAVAVSIWKWDWPHNFHQATTRHIVQASLFSLVLLVFFLWLSTMPQEMYDRSGSKNFLAKPYFQNTPFLFLTGIGLKSSIIYVFTRYFGIFFSSFRK
;
A
#
# COMPACT_ATOMS: atom_id res chain seq x y z
N MET A 1 -6.89 25.61 4.11
CA MET A 1 -5.55 24.98 4.01
C MET A 1 -5.57 23.49 4.36
N LYS A 2 -6.11 23.13 5.54
CA LYS A 2 -6.18 21.73 5.99
C LYS A 2 -7.08 20.80 5.12
N GLU A 3 -8.02 21.29 4.31
CA GLU A 3 -8.80 20.45 3.37
C GLU A 3 -7.98 19.99 2.16
N LYS A 4 -7.11 20.87 1.66
CA LYS A 4 -6.29 20.60 0.48
C LYS A 4 -5.11 19.67 0.76
N ILE A 5 -4.85 19.33 2.03
CA ILE A 5 -3.66 18.57 2.43
C ILE A 5 -3.79 17.06 2.18
N GLU A 6 -5.00 16.50 2.21
CA GLU A 6 -5.19 15.04 2.05
C GLU A 6 -4.78 14.53 0.66
N PRO A 7 -5.11 15.22 -0.46
CA PRO A 7 -4.57 14.85 -1.76
C PRO A 7 -3.04 14.87 -1.81
N TYR A 8 -2.39 15.88 -1.18
CA TYR A 8 -0.92 15.94 -1.16
C TYR A 8 -0.31 14.81 -0.32
N ILE A 9 -0.93 14.43 0.79
CA ILE A 9 -0.52 13.27 1.59
C ILE A 9 -0.62 12.00 0.74
N MET A 10 -1.72 11.81 0.01
CA MET A 10 -1.91 10.65 -0.85
C MET A 10 -0.86 10.59 -1.97
N TRP A 11 -0.65 11.70 -2.69
CA TRP A 11 0.38 11.79 -3.72
C TRP A 11 1.79 11.58 -3.13
N GLY A 12 2.03 12.07 -1.92
CA GLY A 12 3.27 11.84 -1.18
C GLY A 12 3.50 10.36 -0.87
N ILE A 13 2.48 9.63 -0.42
CA ILE A 13 2.57 8.18 -0.17
C ILE A 13 2.91 7.43 -1.47
N ILE A 14 2.24 7.77 -2.58
CA ILE A 14 2.47 7.13 -3.88
C ILE A 14 3.88 7.43 -4.39
N ALA A 15 4.30 8.70 -4.37
CA ALA A 15 5.61 9.13 -4.83
C ALA A 15 6.73 8.52 -3.98
N PHE A 16 6.56 8.46 -2.65
CA PHE A 16 7.52 7.83 -1.76
C PHE A 16 7.61 6.32 -2.00
N SER A 17 6.48 5.65 -2.22
CA SER A 17 6.46 4.22 -2.56
C SER A 17 7.16 3.94 -3.89
N ALA A 18 6.93 4.79 -4.90
CA ALA A 18 7.66 4.71 -6.16
C ALA A 18 9.16 4.95 -6.00
N LEU A 19 9.56 5.88 -5.11
CA LEU A 19 10.96 6.12 -4.81
C LEU A 19 11.60 4.88 -4.18
N ILE A 20 10.99 4.28 -3.16
CA ILE A 20 11.46 3.03 -2.53
C ILE A 20 11.63 1.93 -3.58
N PHE A 21 10.66 1.76 -4.48
CA PHE A 21 10.74 0.77 -5.55
C PHE A 21 11.94 0.98 -6.49
N VAL A 22 12.26 2.24 -6.80
CA VAL A 22 13.38 2.59 -7.69
C VAL A 22 14.74 2.45 -7.00
N VAL A 23 14.82 2.76 -5.69
CA VAL A 23 16.10 2.74 -4.96
C VAL A 23 16.44 1.38 -4.35
N THR A 24 15.45 0.56 -4.04
CA THR A 24 15.67 -0.77 -3.46
C THR A 24 16.08 -1.76 -4.56
N PRO A 25 17.16 -2.54 -4.38
CA PRO A 25 17.56 -3.50 -5.39
C PRO A 25 16.53 -4.63 -5.53
N ALA A 26 16.42 -5.18 -6.74
CA ALA A 26 15.49 -6.28 -7.03
C ALA A 26 15.80 -7.54 -6.18
N HIS A 27 17.09 -7.81 -5.98
CA HIS A 27 17.60 -8.89 -5.15
C HIS A 27 18.58 -8.33 -4.11
N PRO A 28 18.68 -8.93 -2.91
CA PRO A 28 19.64 -8.48 -1.90
C PRO A 28 21.07 -8.59 -2.45
N ALA A 29 21.85 -7.50 -2.34
CA ALA A 29 23.24 -7.48 -2.78
C ALA A 29 24.22 -7.29 -1.61
N ASN A 30 23.78 -6.61 -0.55
CA ASN A 30 24.61 -6.29 0.61
C ASN A 30 24.05 -6.91 1.91
N PRO A 31 24.86 -7.04 2.98
CA PRO A 31 24.38 -7.58 4.26
C PRO A 31 23.16 -6.85 4.84
N SER A 32 23.05 -5.54 4.60
CA SER A 32 21.88 -4.73 4.98
C SER A 32 20.60 -5.15 4.25
N ASP A 33 20.71 -5.55 2.98
CA ASP A 33 19.58 -5.93 2.14
C ASP A 33 19.05 -7.29 2.56
N PHE A 34 19.96 -8.22 2.90
CA PHE A 34 19.61 -9.52 3.49
C PHE A 34 18.93 -9.37 4.85
N ALA A 35 19.42 -8.46 5.70
CA ALA A 35 18.78 -8.17 6.98
C ALA A 35 17.38 -7.56 6.80
N LEU A 36 17.21 -6.66 5.83
CA LEU A 36 15.91 -6.07 5.49
C LEU A 36 14.94 -7.14 4.95
N GLU A 37 15.41 -8.02 4.06
CA GLU A 37 14.59 -9.12 3.53
C GLU A 37 14.14 -10.05 4.66
N GLN A 38 15.07 -10.51 5.50
CA GLN A 38 14.74 -11.36 6.65
C GLN A 38 13.79 -10.67 7.62
N PHE A 39 13.95 -9.36 7.84
CA PHE A 39 13.02 -8.60 8.67
C PHE A 39 11.60 -8.61 8.07
N ILE A 40 11.49 -8.33 6.78
CA ILE A 40 10.19 -8.31 6.09
C ILE A 40 9.55 -9.71 6.11
N ASP A 41 10.32 -10.74 5.80
CA ASP A 41 9.84 -12.13 5.75
C ASP A 41 9.42 -12.64 7.13
N ASN A 42 10.19 -12.34 8.19
CA ASN A 42 9.89 -12.81 9.54
C ASN A 42 8.76 -12.04 10.24
N TYR A 43 8.70 -10.71 10.08
CA TYR A 43 7.83 -9.85 10.89
C TYR A 43 6.60 -9.32 10.16
N LEU A 44 6.70 -9.09 8.85
CA LEU A 44 5.59 -8.54 8.06
C LEU A 44 4.83 -9.63 7.29
N PHE A 45 5.50 -10.75 6.98
CA PHE A 45 4.93 -11.85 6.21
C PHE A 45 4.92 -13.21 6.93
N GLY A 46 5.48 -13.29 8.15
CA GLY A 46 5.34 -14.37 9.13
C GLY A 46 5.45 -15.80 8.58
N ASN A 47 6.65 -16.38 8.60
CA ASN A 47 6.95 -17.84 8.54
C ASN A 47 5.84 -18.75 7.94
N GLY A 48 5.52 -18.58 6.66
CA GLY A 48 4.87 -19.64 5.87
C GLY A 48 3.54 -19.32 5.20
N TYR A 49 2.95 -18.12 5.31
CA TYR A 49 1.77 -17.77 4.50
C TYR A 49 2.10 -17.06 3.17
N TYR A 50 3.33 -16.56 3.05
CA TYR A 50 3.76 -15.60 2.02
C TYR A 50 5.16 -15.90 1.51
N HIS A 51 5.40 -17.12 1.02
CA HIS A 51 6.62 -17.43 0.28
C HIS A 51 6.35 -17.47 -1.23
N PRO A 52 6.38 -16.34 -1.94
CA PRO A 52 6.89 -16.35 -3.30
C PRO A 52 8.41 -16.23 -3.13
N GLU A 53 9.12 -17.35 -3.21
CA GLU A 53 10.60 -17.37 -3.32
C GLU A 53 11.11 -16.52 -4.51
N ALA A 54 10.20 -16.09 -5.40
CA ALA A 54 10.43 -15.21 -6.53
C ALA A 54 9.93 -13.75 -6.34
N TYR A 55 9.50 -13.34 -5.13
CA TYR A 55 9.07 -11.95 -4.89
C TYR A 55 10.29 -11.03 -4.68
N PRO A 56 10.51 -10.02 -5.54
CA PRO A 56 11.69 -9.16 -5.47
C PRO A 56 11.73 -8.35 -4.18
N LEU A 57 12.93 -8.14 -3.61
CA LEU A 57 13.13 -7.33 -2.41
C LEU A 57 12.54 -5.92 -2.57
N ALA A 58 12.75 -5.30 -3.74
CA ALA A 58 12.15 -4.00 -4.08
C ALA A 58 10.62 -3.99 -3.97
N ALA A 59 9.96 -5.06 -4.44
CA ALA A 59 8.52 -5.20 -4.36
C ALA A 59 8.06 -5.45 -2.91
N LYS A 60 8.77 -6.33 -2.16
CA LYS A 60 8.52 -6.59 -0.73
C LYS A 60 8.57 -5.28 0.07
N ALA A 61 9.68 -4.57 -0.03
CA ALA A 61 9.91 -3.32 0.69
C ALA A 61 8.87 -2.25 0.32
N THR A 62 8.61 -2.05 -0.98
CA THR A 62 7.62 -1.08 -1.46
C THR A 62 6.23 -1.43 -0.94
N ASN A 63 5.83 -2.70 -1.00
CA ASN A 63 4.53 -3.16 -0.54
C ASN A 63 4.34 -2.92 0.96
N SER A 64 5.34 -3.27 1.78
CA SER A 64 5.27 -3.11 3.23
C SER A 64 5.30 -1.64 3.65
N VAL A 65 6.22 -0.85 3.11
CA VAL A 65 6.35 0.58 3.43
C VAL A 65 5.10 1.35 3.03
N SER A 66 4.56 1.09 1.83
CA SER A 66 3.34 1.76 1.34
C SER A 66 2.10 1.45 2.18
N THR A 67 1.99 0.22 2.71
CA THR A 67 0.92 -0.18 3.63
C THR A 67 1.03 0.54 4.98
N ILE A 68 2.22 0.48 5.59
CA ILE A 68 2.51 1.12 6.88
C ILE A 68 2.27 2.62 6.78
N LEU A 69 2.83 3.28 5.77
CA LEU A 69 2.73 4.71 5.60
C LEU A 69 1.28 5.15 5.37
N ALA A 70 0.52 4.45 4.52
CA ALA A 70 -0.89 4.75 4.28
C ALA A 70 -1.73 4.66 5.56
N PHE A 71 -1.52 3.62 6.37
CA PHE A 71 -2.20 3.45 7.65
C PHE A 71 -1.87 4.57 8.63
N PHE A 72 -0.57 4.81 8.90
CA PHE A 72 -0.16 5.81 9.90
C PHE A 72 -0.52 7.23 9.48
N CYS A 73 -0.39 7.59 8.21
CA CYS A 73 -0.85 8.89 7.72
C CYS A 73 -2.36 9.05 7.88
N ALA A 74 -3.16 8.03 7.59
CA ALA A 74 -4.61 8.08 7.77
C ALA A 74 -5.01 8.22 9.25
N VAL A 75 -4.36 7.49 10.15
CA VAL A 75 -4.56 7.65 11.60
C VAL A 75 -4.20 9.07 12.05
N ALA A 76 -3.03 9.57 11.65
CA ALA A 76 -2.58 10.91 12.02
C ALA A 76 -3.54 12.01 11.52
N VAL A 77 -4.03 11.91 10.29
CA VAL A 77 -5.01 12.86 9.75
C VAL A 77 -6.37 12.73 10.44
N SER A 78 -6.81 11.51 10.77
CA SER A 78 -8.03 11.29 11.54
C SER A 78 -7.97 11.93 12.93
N ILE A 79 -6.82 11.85 13.62
CA ILE A 79 -6.60 12.52 14.90
C ILE A 79 -6.53 14.04 14.70
N TRP A 80 -5.77 14.52 13.72
CA TRP A 80 -5.57 15.95 13.49
C TRP A 80 -6.87 16.68 13.10
N LYS A 81 -7.78 15.97 12.41
CA LYS A 81 -9.08 16.49 11.99
C LYS A 81 -10.24 15.99 12.85
N TRP A 82 -9.96 15.45 14.03
CA TRP A 82 -10.95 14.81 14.90
C TRP A 82 -12.15 15.72 15.21
N ASP A 83 -11.89 16.98 15.54
CA ASP A 83 -12.91 17.96 15.92
C ASP A 83 -13.41 18.80 14.73
N TRP A 84 -13.05 18.46 13.50
CA TRP A 84 -13.37 19.32 12.36
C TRP A 84 -14.75 19.00 11.78
N PRO A 85 -15.75 19.88 11.94
CA PRO A 85 -17.15 19.58 11.58
C PRO A 85 -17.48 19.41 10.09
N HIS A 86 -16.55 19.56 9.13
CA HIS A 86 -16.95 20.10 7.82
C HIS A 86 -16.97 19.24 6.56
N ASN A 87 -16.61 17.96 6.53
CA ASN A 87 -16.62 17.23 5.23
C ASN A 87 -17.66 16.11 5.08
N PHE A 88 -18.45 15.81 6.10
CA PHE A 88 -19.53 14.82 5.97
C PHE A 88 -20.83 15.23 6.65
N HIS A 89 -21.07 16.53 6.85
CA HIS A 89 -22.37 17.02 7.32
C HIS A 89 -23.53 16.71 6.35
N GLN A 90 -23.23 16.26 5.13
CA GLN A 90 -24.21 15.76 4.15
C GLN A 90 -24.23 14.22 4.00
N ALA A 91 -23.23 13.48 4.50
CA ALA A 91 -23.30 12.02 4.48
C ALA A 91 -24.00 11.54 5.74
N THR A 92 -25.22 11.03 5.56
CA THR A 92 -25.93 10.29 6.59
C THR A 92 -25.03 9.18 7.15
N THR A 93 -25.18 8.82 8.43
CA THR A 93 -24.48 7.68 9.07
C THR A 93 -24.51 6.41 8.20
N ARG A 94 -25.62 6.19 7.49
CA ARG A 94 -25.78 5.12 6.49
C ARG A 94 -24.70 5.13 5.40
N HIS A 95 -24.38 6.29 4.83
CA HIS A 95 -23.36 6.43 3.77
C HIS A 95 -21.95 6.18 4.32
N ILE A 96 -21.66 6.62 5.55
CA ILE A 96 -20.38 6.37 6.21
C ILE A 96 -20.19 4.86 6.45
N VAL A 97 -21.23 4.19 6.96
CA VAL A 97 -21.21 2.73 7.16
C VAL A 97 -21.05 1.99 5.83
N GLN A 98 -21.81 2.37 4.79
CA GLN A 98 -21.70 1.76 3.45
C GLN A 98 -20.30 1.96 2.84
N ALA A 99 -19.75 3.18 2.92
CA ALA A 99 -18.40 3.47 2.44
C ALA A 99 -17.34 2.68 3.23
N SER A 100 -17.51 2.51 4.53
CA SER A 100 -16.61 1.73 5.38
C SER A 100 -16.64 0.24 5.03
N LEU A 101 -17.84 -0.32 4.83
CA LEU A 101 -18.02 -1.72 4.40
C LEU A 101 -17.47 -1.96 3.00
N PHE A 102 -17.74 -1.06 2.05
CA PHE A 102 -17.18 -1.15 0.69
C PHE A 102 -15.65 -1.07 0.71
N SER A 103 -15.09 -0.14 1.48
CA SER A 103 -13.64 0.00 1.65
C SER A 103 -13.02 -1.21 2.36
N LEU A 104 -13.75 -1.89 3.25
CA LEU A 104 -13.32 -3.13 3.89
C LEU A 104 -13.22 -4.28 2.88
N VAL A 105 -14.24 -4.44 2.02
CA VAL A 105 -14.22 -5.46 0.95
C VAL A 105 -13.04 -5.22 0.00
N LEU A 106 -12.82 -3.96 -0.39
CA LEU A 106 -11.66 -3.58 -1.19
C LEU A 106 -10.35 -3.84 -0.45
N LEU A 107 -10.25 -3.52 0.84
CA LEU A 107 -9.05 -3.80 1.63
C LEU A 107 -8.73 -5.30 1.64
N VAL A 108 -9.71 -6.16 1.89
CA VAL A 108 -9.53 -7.62 1.87
C VAL A 108 -9.08 -8.08 0.48
N PHE A 109 -9.71 -7.57 -0.59
CA PHE A 109 -9.33 -7.89 -1.96
C PHE A 109 -7.89 -7.47 -2.29
N PHE A 110 -7.45 -6.29 -1.86
CA PHE A 110 -6.10 -5.80 -2.13
C PHE A 110 -5.04 -6.45 -1.25
N LEU A 111 -5.37 -6.81 0.00
CA LEU A 111 -4.52 -7.65 0.84
C LEU A 111 -4.35 -9.04 0.19
N TRP A 112 -5.43 -9.62 -0.32
CA TRP A 112 -5.38 -10.87 -1.08
C TRP A 112 -4.58 -10.77 -2.38
N LEU A 113 -4.76 -9.71 -3.18
CA LEU A 113 -3.91 -9.46 -4.36
C LEU A 113 -2.43 -9.28 -3.99
N SER A 114 -2.14 -8.75 -2.79
CA SER A 114 -0.77 -8.60 -2.30
C SER A 114 -0.15 -9.94 -1.88
N THR A 115 -0.96 -10.99 -1.68
CA THR A 115 -0.46 -12.35 -1.41
C THR A 115 -0.14 -13.12 -2.68
N MET A 116 -0.60 -12.65 -3.84
CA MET A 116 -0.36 -13.34 -5.11
C MET A 116 1.09 -13.16 -5.56
N PRO A 117 1.76 -14.23 -6.04
CA PRO A 117 3.13 -14.16 -6.52
C PRO A 117 3.24 -13.15 -7.66
N GLN A 118 4.06 -12.11 -7.47
CA GLN A 118 4.47 -11.20 -8.53
C GLN A 118 5.91 -11.55 -8.88
N GLU A 119 6.06 -12.61 -9.67
CA GLU A 119 7.37 -13.13 -10.03
C GLU A 119 8.14 -12.13 -10.92
N MET A 120 9.40 -11.85 -10.56
CA MET A 120 10.40 -11.42 -11.55
C MET A 120 10.99 -12.67 -12.19
N TYR A 121 10.64 -12.94 -13.44
CA TYR A 121 11.33 -13.98 -14.21
C TYR A 121 12.75 -13.52 -14.51
N ASP A 122 13.72 -13.98 -13.74
CA ASP A 122 15.12 -13.93 -14.10
C ASP A 122 15.39 -15.11 -15.05
N ARG A 123 15.79 -14.85 -16.29
CA ARG A 123 16.24 -15.91 -17.19
C ARG A 123 17.54 -15.51 -17.87
N SER A 124 18.60 -16.18 -17.42
CA SER A 124 19.73 -16.58 -18.21
C SER A 124 19.47 -16.58 -19.74
N GLY A 125 20.04 -15.58 -20.43
CA GLY A 125 20.63 -15.80 -21.76
C GLY A 125 19.80 -15.55 -23.03
N SER A 126 18.63 -14.91 -23.03
CA SER A 126 17.90 -14.63 -24.30
C SER A 126 17.92 -13.15 -24.70
N LYS A 127 18.78 -12.80 -25.67
CA LYS A 127 18.88 -11.49 -26.30
C LYS A 127 17.86 -11.37 -27.45
N ASN A 128 16.60 -11.04 -27.14
CA ASN A 128 15.64 -10.61 -28.16
C ASN A 128 14.93 -9.33 -27.71
N PHE A 129 15.18 -8.23 -28.43
CA PHE A 129 14.69 -6.87 -28.13
C PHE A 129 13.15 -6.75 -28.05
N LEU A 130 12.44 -7.72 -28.63
CA LEU A 130 10.97 -7.83 -28.65
C LEU A 130 10.39 -8.88 -27.68
N ALA A 131 11.23 -9.66 -27.00
CA ALA A 131 10.83 -10.65 -26.00
C ALA A 131 11.42 -10.25 -24.65
N LYS A 132 10.99 -9.11 -24.12
CA LYS A 132 11.38 -8.69 -22.77
C LYS A 132 10.70 -9.62 -21.77
N PRO A 133 11.37 -10.04 -20.68
CA PRO A 133 10.72 -10.70 -19.55
C PRO A 133 9.68 -9.73 -18.99
N TYR A 134 8.42 -9.99 -19.30
CA TYR A 134 7.32 -9.22 -18.78
C TYR A 134 7.13 -9.66 -17.32
N PHE A 135 7.35 -8.72 -16.41
CA PHE A 135 6.48 -8.55 -15.26
C PHE A 135 5.06 -8.98 -15.70
N GLN A 136 4.43 -9.99 -15.08
CA GLN A 136 3.03 -10.29 -15.43
C GLN A 136 2.13 -9.04 -15.24
N ASN A 137 2.63 -8.04 -14.49
CA ASN A 137 2.18 -6.64 -14.42
C ASN A 137 3.36 -5.67 -14.57
N THR A 138 3.58 -4.97 -15.70
CA THR A 138 4.69 -3.97 -15.87
C THR A 138 4.99 -3.14 -14.60
N PRO A 139 6.23 -2.61 -14.36
CA PRO A 139 6.52 -1.78 -13.17
C PRO A 139 5.47 -0.68 -12.93
N PHE A 140 4.91 -0.15 -14.02
CA PHE A 140 3.76 0.75 -14.02
C PHE A 140 2.49 0.14 -13.39
N LEU A 141 2.08 -1.06 -13.81
CA LEU A 141 0.94 -1.78 -13.23
C LEU A 141 1.17 -2.13 -11.75
N PHE A 142 2.39 -2.52 -11.38
CA PHE A 142 2.75 -2.74 -9.97
C PHE A 142 2.56 -1.46 -9.14
N LEU A 143 3.17 -0.35 -9.57
CA LEU A 143 3.05 0.95 -8.88
C LEU A 143 1.61 1.47 -8.87
N THR A 144 0.84 1.21 -9.92
CA THR A 144 -0.60 1.52 -9.97
C THR A 144 -1.35 0.70 -8.93
N GLY A 145 -1.08 -0.59 -8.82
CA GLY A 145 -1.66 -1.47 -7.79
C GLY A 145 -1.31 -1.01 -6.37
N ILE A 146 -0.04 -0.62 -6.14
CA ILE A 146 0.41 -0.04 -4.87
C ILE A 146 -0.35 1.26 -4.57
N GLY A 147 -0.48 2.15 -5.55
CA GLY A 147 -1.22 3.40 -5.38
C GLY A 147 -2.69 3.19 -5.03
N LEU A 148 -3.37 2.25 -5.72
CA LEU A 148 -4.76 1.89 -5.43
C LEU A 148 -4.90 1.29 -4.02
N LYS A 149 -4.04 0.31 -3.68
CA LYS A 149 -4.02 -0.32 -2.36
C LYS A 149 -3.81 0.71 -1.25
N SER A 150 -2.78 1.55 -1.35
CA SER A 150 -2.50 2.60 -0.36
C SER A 150 -3.63 3.60 -0.24
N SER A 151 -4.29 3.95 -1.36
CA SER A 151 -5.48 4.81 -1.34
C SER A 151 -6.63 4.18 -0.58
N ILE A 152 -6.90 2.89 -0.80
CA ILE A 152 -7.97 2.16 -0.13
C ILE A 152 -7.70 2.00 1.37
N ILE A 153 -6.46 1.65 1.75
CA ILE A 153 -6.04 1.59 3.16
C ILE A 153 -6.28 2.95 3.82
N TYR A 154 -5.79 4.03 3.19
CA TYR A 154 -5.94 5.37 3.73
C TYR A 154 -7.42 5.75 3.87
N VAL A 155 -8.22 5.56 2.83
CA VAL A 155 -9.66 5.90 2.82
C VAL A 155 -10.42 5.09 3.87
N PHE A 156 -10.18 3.78 3.97
CA PHE A 156 -10.79 2.90 4.98
C PHE A 156 -10.47 3.39 6.40
N THR A 157 -9.20 3.61 6.71
CA THR A 157 -8.76 4.08 8.04
C THR A 157 -9.29 5.48 8.35
N ARG A 158 -9.44 6.36 7.35
CA ARG A 158 -10.07 7.68 7.50
C ARG A 158 -11.55 7.57 7.83
N TYR A 159 -12.32 6.77 7.08
CA TYR A 159 -13.74 6.56 7.35
C TYR A 159 -13.97 5.93 8.73
N PHE A 160 -13.11 4.99 9.13
CA PHE A 160 -13.13 4.40 10.45
C PHE A 160 -12.91 5.46 11.53
N GLY A 161 -11.86 6.29 11.41
CA GLY A 161 -11.61 7.39 12.36
C GLY A 161 -12.79 8.37 12.47
N ILE A 162 -13.44 8.69 11.36
CA ILE A 162 -14.64 9.54 11.34
C ILE A 162 -15.81 8.87 12.05
N PHE A 163 -16.05 7.57 11.81
CA PHE A 163 -17.08 6.81 12.50
C PHE A 163 -16.92 6.91 14.03
N PHE A 164 -15.71 6.75 14.57
CA PHE A 164 -15.47 6.92 16.01
C PHE A 164 -15.69 8.35 16.50
N SER A 165 -15.27 9.36 15.73
CA SER A 165 -15.52 10.76 16.09
C SER A 165 -17.02 11.10 16.19
N SER A 166 -17.88 10.34 15.48
CA SER A 166 -19.33 10.58 15.46
C SER A 166 -20.06 10.13 16.73
N PHE A 167 -19.53 9.15 17.48
CA PHE A 167 -20.16 8.65 18.73
C PHE A 167 -19.95 9.57 19.94
N ARG A 168 -19.12 10.60 19.80
CA ARG A 168 -18.86 11.56 20.88
C ARG A 168 -19.90 12.69 20.95
N LYS A 169 -20.76 12.82 19.93
CA LYS A 169 -21.82 13.83 19.88
C LYS A 169 -23.06 13.36 20.62
#